data_AF-A0A7S4GCU5-F1
#
_entry.id   AF-A0A7S4GCU5-F1
#
_cell.length_a   1.000
_cell.length_b   1.000
_cell.length_c   1.000
_cell.angle_alpha   90.00
_cell.angle_beta   90.00
_cell.angle_gamma   90.00
#
_symmetry.space_group_name_H-M   'P 1'
#
loop_
_entity.id
_entity.type
_entity.pdbx_description
1 polymer ?
#
loop_
_entity_poly.entity_id
_entity_poly.type
_entity_poly.pdbx_seq_one_letter_code
_entity_poly.pdbx_strand_id
1 'polypeptide(L)'
;GYGYQIAPVLFKPTLTTGDQVFRTTPEGALSYFVGGNEKYPNDGGFALKGWRKCEVDNAAIYINGNTGTTVGNVILTDKDGNVTKVDKTWTFLKDADGTLRIMAHHSSLPYVPAAPVTEEEVLA
;
A
#
# COMPACT_ATOMS: atom_id res chain seq x y z
N GLY A 1 -8.73 -8.29 -9.22
CA GLY A 1 -8.71 -6.84 -9.54
C GLY A 1 -9.21 -6.03 -8.34
N TYR A 2 -9.18 -4.70 -8.40
CA TYR A 2 -9.85 -3.89 -7.36
C TYR A 2 -11.37 -3.95 -7.51
N GLY A 3 -12.09 -3.80 -6.39
CA GLY A 3 -13.56 -3.77 -6.32
C GLY A 3 -14.16 -2.38 -6.35
N TYR A 4 -13.54 -1.41 -7.03
CA TYR A 4 -13.95 0.01 -7.00
C TYR A 4 -15.35 0.27 -7.58
N GLN A 5 -15.89 -0.65 -8.35
CA GLN A 5 -17.26 -0.64 -8.87
C GLN A 5 -18.29 -1.23 -7.89
N ILE A 6 -17.84 -1.83 -6.78
CA ILE A 6 -18.68 -2.55 -5.82
C ILE A 6 -18.77 -1.78 -4.49
N ALA A 7 -17.69 -1.11 -4.08
CA ALA A 7 -17.65 -0.36 -2.82
C ALA A 7 -16.71 0.86 -2.94
N PRO A 8 -16.67 1.73 -1.92
CA PRO A 8 -15.73 2.84 -1.87
C PRO A 8 -14.28 2.40 -2.08
N VAL A 9 -13.47 3.30 -2.66
CA VAL A 9 -12.03 3.09 -2.78
C VAL A 9 -11.41 3.27 -1.39
N LEU A 10 -10.87 2.19 -0.84
CA LEU A 10 -10.17 2.21 0.45
C LEU A 10 -8.68 1.96 0.22
N PHE A 11 -8.00 2.96 -0.34
CA PHE A 11 -6.59 2.83 -0.68
C PHE A 11 -5.73 3.85 0.07
N LYS A 12 -4.73 3.36 0.80
CA LYS A 12 -3.65 4.15 1.39
C LYS A 12 -2.32 3.71 0.77
N PRO A 13 -1.69 4.51 -0.10
CA PRO A 13 -0.40 4.18 -0.69
C PRO A 13 0.76 4.28 0.30
N THR A 14 1.92 3.72 -0.10
CA THR A 14 3.13 3.68 0.74
C THR A 14 3.82 5.03 0.84
N LEU A 15 4.03 5.69 -0.30
CA LEU A 15 4.96 6.81 -0.47
C LEU A 15 4.21 8.12 -0.74
N THR A 16 3.17 8.38 0.07
CA THR A 16 2.34 9.59 -0.03
C THR A 16 2.24 10.25 1.33
N THR A 17 2.17 11.58 1.36
CA THR A 17 2.15 12.41 2.56
C THR A 17 1.13 13.55 2.43
N GLY A 18 0.76 14.19 3.55
CA GLY A 18 -0.18 15.32 3.57
C GLY A 18 -1.63 14.95 3.24
N ASP A 19 -2.37 15.87 2.63
CA ASP A 19 -3.81 15.74 2.35
C ASP A 19 -4.15 14.62 1.34
N GLN A 20 -3.13 14.10 0.67
CA GLN A 20 -3.24 13.13 -0.41
C GLN A 20 -2.91 11.69 0.02
N VAL A 21 -2.76 11.43 1.33
CA VAL A 21 -2.42 10.09 1.85
C VAL A 21 -3.52 9.06 1.59
N PHE A 22 -4.78 9.45 1.63
CA PHE A 22 -5.91 8.55 1.40
C PHE A 22 -6.48 8.77 0.01
N ARG A 23 -6.64 7.68 -0.74
CA ARG A 23 -7.28 7.69 -2.06
C ARG A 23 -8.68 7.10 -1.92
N THR A 24 -9.68 7.93 -2.18
CA THR A 24 -11.11 7.57 -2.11
C THR A 24 -11.78 7.54 -3.48
N THR A 25 -11.01 7.76 -4.56
CA THR A 25 -11.49 7.68 -5.95
C THR A 25 -10.62 6.74 -6.79
N PRO A 26 -11.17 6.12 -7.84
CA PRO A 26 -10.39 5.28 -8.75
C PRO A 26 -9.25 6.05 -9.43
N GLU A 27 -9.49 7.32 -9.77
CA GLU A 27 -8.51 8.22 -10.36
C GLU A 27 -7.29 8.42 -9.44
N GLY A 28 -7.51 8.72 -8.16
CA GLY A 28 -6.41 8.89 -7.21
C GLY A 28 -5.67 7.60 -6.91
N ALA A 29 -6.37 6.47 -6.91
CA ALA A 29 -5.71 5.18 -6.75
C ALA A 29 -4.87 4.81 -7.97
N LEU A 30 -5.37 5.01 -9.18
CA LEU A 30 -4.65 4.75 -10.42
C LEU A 30 -3.40 5.64 -10.53
N SER A 31 -3.57 6.93 -10.25
CA SER A 31 -2.48 7.93 -10.27
C SER A 31 -1.25 7.46 -9.51
N TYR A 32 -1.42 6.90 -8.31
CA TYR A 32 -0.29 6.41 -7.53
C TYR A 32 0.55 5.36 -8.27
N PHE A 33 -0.07 4.48 -9.04
CA PHE A 33 0.63 3.41 -9.75
C PHE A 33 1.30 3.88 -11.04
N VAL A 34 0.66 4.76 -11.81
CA VAL A 34 1.12 5.11 -13.17
C VAL A 34 1.64 6.55 -13.31
N GLY A 35 1.41 7.40 -12.31
CA GLY A 35 1.76 8.81 -12.30
C GLY A 35 1.02 9.63 -13.36
N GLY A 36 1.53 10.83 -13.65
CA GLY A 36 1.09 11.66 -14.77
C GLY A 36 -0.28 12.33 -14.60
N ASN A 37 -0.83 12.37 -13.38
CA ASN A 37 -2.09 13.04 -13.10
C ASN A 37 -1.84 14.41 -12.43
N GLU A 38 -2.33 15.49 -13.03
CA GLU A 38 -2.15 16.87 -12.53
C GLU A 38 -2.74 17.10 -11.14
N LYS A 39 -3.79 16.35 -10.75
CA LYS A 39 -4.37 16.43 -9.40
C LYS A 39 -3.48 15.76 -8.34
N TYR A 40 -2.54 14.93 -8.75
CA TYR A 40 -1.65 14.16 -7.90
C TYR A 40 -0.19 14.29 -8.38
N PRO A 41 0.36 15.52 -8.42
CA PRO A 41 1.64 15.80 -9.08
C PRO A 41 2.83 15.11 -8.42
N ASN A 42 2.69 14.66 -7.18
CA ASN A 42 3.72 13.93 -6.44
C ASN A 42 3.72 12.42 -6.72
N ASP A 43 2.72 11.90 -7.44
CA ASP A 43 2.68 10.49 -7.81
C ASP A 43 3.60 10.26 -9.02
N GLY A 44 4.83 9.80 -8.75
CA GLY A 44 5.81 9.44 -9.78
C GLY A 44 5.58 8.09 -10.47
N GLY A 45 4.47 7.41 -10.17
CA GLY A 45 4.13 6.08 -10.70
C GLY A 45 4.89 4.94 -10.01
N PHE A 46 4.27 4.33 -9.00
CA PHE A 46 4.84 3.20 -8.27
C PHE A 46 5.14 1.99 -9.16
N ALA A 47 4.32 1.71 -10.17
CA ALA A 47 4.53 0.62 -11.10
C ALA A 47 5.72 0.87 -12.05
N LEU A 48 6.13 2.13 -12.22
CA LEU A 48 7.22 2.53 -13.11
C LEU A 48 8.61 2.37 -12.46
N LYS A 49 8.68 1.97 -11.18
CA LYS A 49 9.94 1.76 -10.44
C LYS A 49 10.75 0.53 -10.90
N GLY A 50 10.34 -0.15 -11.97
CA GLY A 50 11.14 -1.22 -12.57
C GLY A 50 11.24 -2.48 -11.71
N TRP A 51 10.20 -2.82 -10.96
CA TRP A 51 10.15 -4.04 -10.15
C TRP A 51 10.43 -5.29 -10.99
N ARG A 52 11.16 -6.24 -10.40
CA ARG A 52 11.52 -7.54 -10.98
C ARG A 52 11.03 -8.71 -10.15
N LYS A 53 10.93 -8.51 -8.83
CA LYS A 53 10.44 -9.51 -7.88
C LYS A 53 9.43 -8.87 -6.94
N CYS A 54 8.40 -9.62 -6.60
CA CYS A 54 7.39 -9.27 -5.61
C CYS A 54 7.08 -10.52 -4.79
N GLU A 55 7.34 -10.45 -3.50
CA GLU A 55 7.11 -11.55 -2.55
C GLU A 55 6.14 -11.09 -1.48
N VAL A 56 5.19 -11.95 -1.14
CA VAL A 56 4.19 -11.71 -0.10
C VAL A 56 4.52 -12.60 1.08
N ASP A 57 4.62 -12.00 2.26
CA ASP A 57 4.86 -12.68 3.53
C ASP A 57 3.75 -12.31 4.50
N ASN A 58 2.70 -13.14 4.57
CA ASN A 58 1.55 -12.88 5.43
C ASN A 58 1.86 -13.30 6.87
N ALA A 59 1.76 -12.36 7.81
CA ALA A 59 1.85 -12.65 9.23
C ALA A 59 0.55 -13.30 9.75
N ALA A 60 -0.60 -12.90 9.22
CA ALA A 60 -1.88 -13.51 9.54
C ALA A 60 -2.89 -13.35 8.41
N ILE A 61 -3.85 -14.29 8.39
CA ILE A 61 -4.98 -14.30 7.46
C ILE A 61 -6.25 -14.56 8.28
N TYR A 62 -7.26 -13.71 8.10
CA TYR A 62 -8.58 -13.89 8.68
C TYR A 62 -9.60 -14.03 7.56
N ILE A 63 -10.49 -15.02 7.65
CA ILE A 63 -11.55 -15.28 6.65
C ILE A 63 -12.88 -15.30 7.38
N ASN A 64 -13.86 -14.55 6.87
CA ASN A 64 -15.22 -14.53 7.38
C ASN A 64 -16.23 -14.52 6.23
N GLY A 65 -16.86 -15.67 5.96
CA GLY A 65 -17.76 -15.83 4.83
C GLY A 65 -17.06 -15.51 3.51
N ASN A 66 -17.56 -14.51 2.79
CA ASN A 66 -17.03 -14.09 1.49
C ASN A 66 -15.95 -13.00 1.58
N THR A 67 -15.54 -12.61 2.79
CA THR A 67 -14.43 -11.66 2.97
C THR A 67 -13.20 -12.33 3.54
N GLY A 68 -12.04 -11.80 3.19
CA GLY A 68 -10.77 -12.21 3.77
C GLY A 68 -9.88 -11.00 3.98
N THR A 69 -9.14 -10.95 5.08
CA THR A 69 -8.18 -9.90 5.38
C THR A 69 -6.82 -10.52 5.67
N THR A 70 -5.78 -9.93 5.09
CA THR A 70 -4.39 -10.34 5.31
C THR A 70 -3.61 -9.17 5.90
N VAL A 71 -2.73 -9.48 6.85
CA VAL A 71 -1.73 -8.55 7.36
C VAL A 71 -0.35 -9.19 7.21
N GLY A 72 0.66 -8.39 6.87
CA GLY A 72 2.02 -8.87 6.70
C GLY A 72 2.86 -7.90 5.89
N ASN A 73 3.79 -8.44 5.12
CA ASN A 73 4.72 -7.67 4.32
C ASN A 73 4.62 -8.00 2.84
N VAL A 74 4.98 -7.02 2.02
CA VAL A 74 5.44 -7.27 0.66
C VAL A 74 6.86 -6.78 0.49
N ILE A 75 7.68 -7.63 -0.14
CA ILE A 75 9.06 -7.37 -0.46
C ILE A 75 9.16 -7.21 -1.98
N LEU A 76 9.55 -6.02 -2.42
CA LEU A 76 9.76 -5.70 -3.83
C LEU A 76 11.24 -5.55 -4.11
N THR A 77 11.71 -6.18 -5.20
CA THR A 77 13.08 -6.00 -5.70
C THR A 77 13.03 -5.30 -7.04
N ASP A 78 13.77 -4.20 -7.21
CA ASP A 78 13.83 -3.46 -8.47
C ASP A 78 14.84 -4.06 -9.48
N LYS A 79 14.96 -3.42 -10.65
CA LYS A 79 15.87 -3.81 -11.73
C LYS A 79 17.36 -3.75 -11.36
N ASP A 80 17.70 -2.96 -10.34
CA ASP A 80 19.05 -2.75 -9.87
C ASP A 80 19.36 -3.64 -8.65
N GLY A 81 18.39 -4.45 -8.21
CA GLY A 81 18.52 -5.36 -7.07
C GLY A 81 18.19 -4.73 -5.72
N ASN A 82 17.74 -3.48 -5.67
CA ASN A 82 17.38 -2.84 -4.40
C ASN A 82 16.08 -3.43 -3.86
N VAL A 83 16.04 -3.64 -2.54
CA VAL A 83 14.91 -4.25 -1.85
C VAL A 83 14.11 -3.20 -1.08
N THR A 84 12.81 -3.14 -1.35
CA THR A 84 11.84 -2.34 -0.58
C THR A 84 10.89 -3.28 0.14
N LYS A 85 10.90 -3.26 1.47
CA LYS A 85 9.92 -3.96 2.31
C LYS A 85 8.85 -2.98 2.77
N VAL A 86 7.58 -3.36 2.64
CA VAL A 86 6.42 -2.56 3.03
C VAL A 86 5.49 -3.35 3.92
N ASP A 87 4.88 -2.68 4.89
CA ASP A 87 3.79 -3.22 5.72
C ASP A 87 2.50 -3.12 4.93
N LYS A 88 1.71 -4.19 4.97
CA LYS A 88 0.55 -4.36 4.11
C LYS A 88 -0.65 -4.90 4.87
N THR A 89 -1.79 -4.28 4.62
CA THR A 89 -3.10 -4.84 4.95
C THR A 89 -3.95 -4.85 3.68
N TRP A 90 -4.51 -6.01 3.34
CA TRP A 90 -5.52 -6.13 2.29
C TRP A 90 -6.80 -6.70 2.85
N THR A 91 -7.93 -6.20 2.35
CA THR A 91 -9.22 -6.87 2.50
C THR A 91 -9.74 -7.23 1.12
N PHE A 92 -10.20 -8.46 0.99
CA PHE A 92 -10.75 -9.05 -0.21
C PHE A 92 -12.23 -9.36 -0.02
N LEU A 93 -12.99 -9.27 -1.10
CA LEU A 93 -14.35 -9.78 -1.21
C LEU A 93 -14.40 -10.77 -2.37
N LYS A 94 -14.98 -11.94 -2.16
CA LYS A 94 -15.40 -12.85 -3.22
C LYS A 94 -16.76 -12.40 -3.72
N ASP A 95 -16.82 -11.90 -4.95
CA ASP A 95 -18.07 -11.45 -5.57
C ASP A 95 -18.99 -12.63 -5.95
N ALA A 96 -20.19 -12.33 -6.45
CA ALA A 96 -21.20 -13.33 -6.80
C ALA A 96 -20.74 -14.29 -7.91
N ASP A 97 -19.83 -13.83 -8.77
CA ASP A 97 -19.21 -14.65 -9.83
C ASP A 97 -18.05 -15.50 -9.30
N GLY A 98 -17.77 -15.43 -7.99
CA GLY A 98 -16.69 -16.14 -7.34
C GLY A 98 -15.31 -15.48 -7.50
N THR A 99 -15.24 -14.27 -8.06
CA THR A 99 -13.99 -13.56 -8.30
C THR A 99 -13.54 -12.78 -7.07
N LEU A 100 -12.25 -12.89 -6.70
CA LEU A 100 -11.68 -12.09 -5.63
C LEU A 100 -11.41 -10.64 -6.06
N ARG A 101 -11.91 -9.70 -5.26
CA ARG A 101 -11.76 -8.26 -5.43
C ARG A 101 -11.05 -7.65 -4.24
N ILE A 102 -10.06 -6.80 -4.49
CA ILE A 102 -9.42 -6.01 -3.43
C ILE A 102 -10.38 -4.87 -3.06
N MET A 103 -10.86 -4.89 -1.82
CA MET A 103 -11.78 -3.89 -1.26
C MET A 103 -11.01 -2.82 -0.49
N ALA A 104 -9.97 -3.22 0.24
CA ALA A 104 -9.06 -2.32 0.93
C ALA A 104 -7.61 -2.69 0.64
N HIS A 105 -6.77 -1.67 0.48
CA HIS A 105 -5.33 -1.81 0.33
C HIS A 105 -4.66 -0.71 1.14
N HIS A 106 -4.08 -1.09 2.27
CA HIS A 106 -3.23 -0.22 3.06
C HIS A 106 -1.79 -0.65 2.85
N SER A 107 -0.93 0.33 2.56
CA SER A 107 0.51 0.13 2.42
C SER A 107 1.28 1.23 3.11
N SER A 108 2.34 0.89 3.83
CA SER A 108 3.23 1.85 4.48
C SER A 108 4.66 1.33 4.48
N LEU A 109 5.63 2.26 4.62
CA LEU A 109 6.95 1.86 5.05
C LEU A 109 6.86 1.36 6.51
N PRO A 110 7.67 0.36 6.90
CA PRO A 110 7.79 -0.03 8.30
C PRO A 110 8.15 1.17 9.16
N TYR A 111 7.52 1.26 10.33
CA TYR A 111 7.86 2.30 11.30
C TYR A 111 9.30 2.11 11.77
N VAL A 112 10.09 3.18 11.67
CA VAL A 112 11.43 3.25 12.25
C VAL A 112 11.33 4.17 13.46
N PRO A 113 11.44 3.64 14.70
CA PRO A 113 11.45 4.47 15.89
C PRO A 113 12.59 5.49 15.83
N ALA A 114 12.33 6.71 16.29
CA ALA A 114 13.41 7.66 16.53
C ALA A 114 14.39 7.08 17.55
N ALA A 115 15.66 7.44 17.43
CA ALA A 115 16.63 7.15 18.47
C ALA A 115 16.15 7.79 19.79
N PRO A 116 16.39 7.15 20.95
CA PRO A 116 16.16 7.79 22.24
C PRO A 116 16.94 9.11 22.30
N VAL A 117 16.31 10.17 22.82
CA VAL A 117 17.02 11.41 23.12
C VAL A 117 18.07 11.12 24.18
N THR A 118 19.30 11.53 23.92
CA THR A 118 20.43 11.35 24.83
C THR A 118 20.42 12.41 25.93
N GLU A 119 21.03 12.13 27.09
CA GLU A 119 21.19 13.14 28.15
C GLU A 119 21.94 14.39 27.67
N GLU A 120 22.85 14.22 26.70
CA GLU A 120 23.60 15.32 26.07
C GLU A 120 22.70 16.27 25.27
N GLU A 121 21.70 15.74 24.55
CA GLU A 121 20.70 16.54 23.81
C GLU A 121 19.67 17.21 24.73
N VAL A 122 19.50 16.73 25.97
CA VAL A 122 18.62 17.37 26.97
C VAL A 122 19.30 18.55 27.65
N LEU A 123 20.63 18.53 27.74
CA LEU A 123 21.44 19.54 28.45
C LEU A 123 22.00 20.64 27.53
N ALA A 124 21.76 20.56 26.22
CA ALA A 124 22.15 21.55 25.20
C ALA A 124 21.02 22.55 24.91
#